data_AF-A0A8D9EPC8-F1
#
_entry.id   AF-A0A8D9EPC8-F1
#
_cell.length_a   1.000
_cell.length_b   1.000
_cell.length_c   1.000
_cell.angle_alpha   90.00
_cell.angle_beta   90.00
_cell.angle_gamma   90.00
#
_symmetry.space_group_name_H-M   'P 1'
#
loop_
_entity.id
_entity.type
_entity.pdbx_description
1 polymer ?
#
loop_
_entity_poly.entity_id
_entity_poly.type
_entity_poly.pdbx_seq_one_letter_code
_entity_poly.pdbx_strand_id
1 'polypeptide(L)'
;MANAGIGKGYINGNQSIDYSPNTELFKFASVVYNSKPSSTHKESLVYINIDKKYEQVSLEESTLVLSLSQILGSRPNMNVVIDSIVSIDSSKTRVLFYVNEKTATGSSRRVANQDVVSFLMQPGQQQQLTALGVSDLNVYQVLDDESVSSYLESAPPGVDPILWKTAVRDNPDPDKFIPIPIVGFEGIKQRVKLQEEESKLQTAFLNNLATRIAGLKAEHDKSVATIALYKQNILSLNNRLLKVIVQQEITRNNGLALNPTEELIKSGFENISATINNSSYNFKSKIREMLSKIKLQSSSFSSTQDRYVVDSTSLEEIRTILTMEHKAIETLLGTVNQYNKVIEVVKRDLNTIMSQQE
;
A
#
# COMPACT_ATOMS: atom_id res chain seq x y z
N MET A 1 -13.72 -24.25 44.63
CA MET A 1 -13.19 -25.11 43.53
C MET A 1 -14.29 -25.55 42.55
N ALA A 2 -15.53 -25.82 42.99
CA ALA A 2 -16.63 -26.19 42.07
C ALA A 2 -17.08 -25.09 41.08
N ASN A 3 -16.89 -23.80 41.39
CA ASN A 3 -17.28 -22.70 40.48
C ASN A 3 -16.37 -22.54 39.25
N ALA A 4 -15.13 -23.05 39.29
CA ALA A 4 -14.21 -23.02 38.15
C ALA A 4 -14.34 -24.27 37.26
N GLY A 5 -15.13 -25.27 37.66
CA GLY A 5 -15.25 -26.54 36.94
C GLY A 5 -13.95 -27.34 36.90
N ILE A 6 -13.13 -27.29 37.96
CA ILE A 6 -11.87 -28.03 38.08
C ILE A 6 -11.87 -28.82 39.39
N GLY A 7 -11.47 -30.09 39.34
CA GLY A 7 -11.35 -30.98 40.51
C GLY A 7 -12.30 -32.18 40.44
N LYS A 8 -12.57 -32.85 41.56
CA LYS A 8 -13.47 -34.02 41.60
C LYS A 8 -14.77 -33.69 42.31
N GLY A 9 -15.90 -33.98 41.69
CA GLY A 9 -17.24 -33.96 42.29
C GLY A 9 -17.64 -35.35 42.73
N TYR A 10 -18.25 -35.50 43.90
CA TYR A 10 -18.72 -36.80 44.39
C TYR A 10 -20.25 -36.78 44.46
N ILE A 11 -20.92 -37.69 43.74
CA ILE A 11 -22.38 -37.74 43.68
C ILE A 11 -22.97 -38.62 44.79
N ASN A 12 -22.22 -39.62 45.27
CA ASN A 12 -22.51 -40.40 46.46
C ASN A 12 -21.23 -41.19 46.81
N GLY A 13 -20.64 -40.98 47.99
CA GLY A 13 -19.55 -41.73 48.68
C GLY A 13 -18.47 -42.49 47.89
N ASN A 14 -18.83 -43.27 46.87
CA ASN A 14 -17.99 -44.15 46.07
C ASN A 14 -17.83 -43.75 44.59
N GLN A 15 -18.55 -42.73 44.08
CA GLN A 15 -18.42 -42.29 42.68
C GLN A 15 -17.94 -40.85 42.58
N SER A 16 -16.77 -40.66 41.98
CA SER A 16 -16.18 -39.36 41.66
C SER A 16 -16.30 -39.05 40.17
N ILE A 17 -16.87 -37.90 39.84
CA ILE A 17 -16.81 -37.29 38.51
C ILE A 17 -15.62 -36.34 38.48
N ASP A 18 -14.76 -36.50 37.49
CA ASP A 18 -13.65 -35.59 37.26
C ASP A 18 -14.14 -34.39 36.43
N TYR A 19 -13.93 -33.19 36.94
CA TYR A 19 -14.16 -31.95 36.22
C TYR A 19 -12.90 -31.63 35.42
N SER A 20 -12.88 -32.11 34.17
CA SER A 20 -11.80 -31.85 33.22
C SER A 20 -12.23 -30.81 32.18
N PRO A 21 -11.29 -30.10 31.52
CA PRO A 21 -11.59 -29.16 30.43
C PRO A 21 -12.37 -29.76 29.25
N ASN A 22 -12.38 -31.10 29.13
CA ASN A 22 -13.08 -31.82 28.07
C ASN A 22 -14.51 -32.22 28.47
N THR A 23 -14.91 -31.95 29.71
CA THR A 23 -16.21 -32.32 30.26
C THR A 23 -17.14 -31.11 30.22
N GLU A 24 -18.42 -31.31 29.91
CA GLU A 24 -19.46 -30.25 29.89
C GLU A 24 -19.60 -29.49 31.23
N LEU A 25 -19.07 -30.07 32.31
CA LEU A 25 -19.09 -29.50 33.64
C LEU A 25 -17.98 -28.45 33.87
N PHE A 26 -17.12 -28.20 32.87
CA PHE A 26 -16.11 -27.16 32.90
C PHE A 26 -16.75 -25.78 32.63
N LYS A 27 -16.83 -24.94 33.66
CA LYS A 27 -17.57 -23.65 33.60
C LYS A 27 -16.76 -22.48 33.06
N PHE A 28 -15.47 -22.66 32.77
CA PHE A 28 -14.59 -21.57 32.32
C PHE A 28 -14.28 -21.67 30.82
N ALA A 29 -15.34 -21.78 30.01
CA ALA A 29 -15.28 -21.74 28.56
C ALA A 29 -15.90 -20.43 28.05
N SER A 30 -15.24 -19.79 27.10
CA SER A 30 -15.74 -18.62 26.37
C SER A 30 -15.53 -18.83 24.88
N VAL A 31 -16.21 -18.06 24.04
CA VAL A 31 -16.03 -18.10 22.59
C VAL A 31 -15.47 -16.76 22.12
N VAL A 32 -14.47 -16.82 21.26
CA VAL A 32 -13.89 -15.64 20.59
C VAL A 32 -13.96 -15.82 19.09
N TYR A 33 -13.74 -14.73 18.34
CA TYR A 33 -13.74 -14.77 16.89
C TYR A 33 -12.32 -14.64 16.34
N ASN A 34 -11.96 -15.51 15.40
CA ASN A 34 -10.74 -15.42 14.61
C ASN A 34 -11.07 -15.16 13.16
N SER A 35 -10.21 -14.40 12.47
CA SER A 35 -10.33 -14.25 11.02
C SER A 35 -10.14 -15.61 10.36
N LYS A 36 -11.06 -15.97 9.46
CA LYS A 36 -10.86 -17.07 8.53
C LYS A 36 -9.59 -16.77 7.72
N PRO A 37 -8.75 -17.76 7.46
CA PRO A 37 -7.60 -17.59 6.58
C PRO A 37 -8.09 -17.19 5.18
N SER A 38 -7.98 -15.93 4.81
CA SER A 38 -8.29 -15.46 3.46
C SER A 38 -6.98 -15.20 2.72
N SER A 39 -6.49 -16.19 1.97
CA SER A 39 -5.49 -15.87 0.93
C SER A 39 -6.24 -15.47 -0.34
N THR A 40 -5.86 -14.34 -0.95
CA THR A 40 -6.35 -13.92 -2.27
C THR A 40 -5.84 -14.85 -3.39
N HIS A 41 -4.87 -15.73 -3.08
CA HIS A 41 -4.18 -16.58 -4.04
C HIS A 41 -4.02 -18.02 -3.54
N LYS A 42 -5.09 -18.56 -2.93
CA LYS A 42 -5.17 -19.93 -2.35
C LYS A 42 -4.70 -21.00 -3.34
N GLU A 43 -5.05 -20.84 -4.61
CA GLU A 43 -4.73 -21.74 -5.71
C GLU A 43 -3.24 -21.77 -6.10
N SER A 44 -2.41 -20.93 -5.51
CA SER A 44 -0.97 -20.85 -5.79
C SER A 44 -0.07 -21.14 -4.59
N LEU A 45 -0.65 -21.25 -3.38
CA LEU A 45 0.12 -21.44 -2.16
C LEU A 45 0.33 -22.92 -1.87
N VAL A 46 1.56 -23.24 -1.47
CA VAL A 46 2.02 -24.55 -1.03
C VAL A 46 2.63 -24.36 0.35
N TYR A 47 2.46 -25.34 1.24
CA TYR A 47 3.15 -25.32 2.52
C TYR A 47 4.12 -26.51 2.63
N ILE A 48 5.23 -26.27 3.33
CA ILE A 48 6.16 -27.30 3.80
C ILE A 48 6.30 -27.21 5.31
N ASN A 49 6.35 -28.35 5.99
CA ASN A 49 6.73 -28.41 7.40
C ASN A 49 8.20 -28.83 7.47
N ILE A 50 9.01 -28.07 8.20
CA ILE A 50 10.43 -28.31 8.40
C ILE A 50 10.66 -28.64 9.87
N ASP A 51 11.40 -29.70 10.15
CA ASP A 51 11.77 -30.13 11.51
C ASP A 51 12.94 -29.29 12.06
N LYS A 52 12.77 -27.97 12.03
CA LYS A 52 13.69 -26.95 12.56
C LYS A 52 12.91 -25.89 13.34
N LYS A 53 13.60 -25.18 14.24
CA LYS A 53 13.01 -24.06 14.99
C LYS A 53 12.76 -22.84 14.10
N TYR A 54 11.75 -22.04 14.45
CA TYR A 54 11.38 -20.83 13.71
C TYR A 54 12.56 -19.89 13.47
N GLU A 55 13.35 -19.63 14.51
CA GLU A 55 14.51 -18.72 14.45
C GLU A 55 15.57 -19.18 13.43
N GLN A 56 15.76 -20.49 13.32
CA GLN A 56 16.71 -21.08 12.37
C GLN A 56 16.20 -20.96 10.94
N VAL A 57 14.93 -21.30 10.70
CA VAL A 57 14.31 -21.22 9.37
C VAL A 57 14.21 -19.76 8.89
N SER A 58 13.88 -18.83 9.79
CA SER A 58 13.81 -17.40 9.48
C SER A 58 15.19 -16.82 9.15
N LEU A 59 16.27 -17.26 9.81
CA LEU A 59 17.63 -16.82 9.49
C LEU A 59 18.14 -17.42 8.17
N GLU A 60 17.73 -18.65 7.86
CA GLU A 60 18.11 -19.38 6.64
C GLU A 60 17.14 -19.12 5.46
N GLU A 61 16.25 -18.13 5.55
CA GLU A 61 15.19 -17.88 4.55
C GLU A 61 15.75 -17.75 3.12
N SER A 62 16.80 -16.96 2.95
CA SER A 62 17.43 -16.76 1.63
C SER A 62 18.04 -18.06 1.09
N THR A 63 18.65 -18.87 1.96
CA THR A 63 19.19 -20.18 1.60
C THR A 63 18.09 -21.15 1.22
N LEU A 64 16.97 -21.14 1.96
CA LEU A 64 15.81 -21.97 1.68
C LEU A 64 15.20 -21.65 0.31
N VAL A 65 15.07 -20.36 -0.04
CA VAL A 65 14.62 -19.94 -1.37
C VAL A 65 15.53 -20.47 -2.48
N LEU A 66 16.86 -20.39 -2.27
CA LEU A 66 17.84 -20.90 -3.24
C LEU A 66 17.73 -22.42 -3.39
N SER A 67 17.62 -23.16 -2.28
CA SER A 67 17.47 -24.62 -2.31
C SER A 67 16.17 -25.05 -2.98
N LEU A 68 15.04 -24.38 -2.70
CA LEU A 68 13.77 -24.65 -3.37
C LEU A 68 13.84 -24.33 -4.88
N SER A 69 14.50 -23.24 -5.25
CA SER A 69 14.74 -22.89 -6.65
C SER A 69 15.57 -23.96 -7.37
N GLN A 70 16.58 -24.50 -6.69
CA GLN A 70 17.42 -25.59 -7.21
C GLN A 70 16.63 -26.88 -7.42
N ILE A 71 15.77 -27.25 -6.47
CA ILE A 71 14.90 -28.43 -6.58
C ILE A 71 13.90 -28.27 -7.74
N LEU A 72 13.43 -27.04 -7.99
CA LEU A 72 12.58 -26.69 -9.13
C LEU A 72 13.35 -26.58 -10.47
N GLY A 73 14.63 -26.92 -10.49
CA GLY A 73 15.46 -26.98 -11.70
C GLY A 73 16.13 -25.67 -12.09
N SER A 74 16.25 -24.70 -11.17
CA SER A 74 16.97 -23.43 -11.35
C SER A 74 16.56 -22.65 -12.60
N ARG A 75 15.29 -22.71 -12.97
CA ARG A 75 14.82 -22.08 -14.21
C ARG A 75 14.82 -20.55 -14.06
N PRO A 76 15.47 -19.79 -14.96
CA PRO A 76 15.61 -18.34 -14.83
C PRO A 76 14.28 -17.58 -14.98
N ASN A 77 13.28 -18.23 -15.57
CA ASN A 77 11.92 -17.70 -15.67
C ASN A 77 11.06 -18.00 -14.44
N MET A 78 11.54 -18.76 -13.46
CA MET A 78 10.81 -19.08 -12.24
C MET A 78 11.45 -18.43 -11.01
N ASN A 79 10.62 -17.98 -10.08
CA ASN A 79 11.06 -17.37 -8.84
C ASN A 79 10.21 -17.88 -7.68
N VAL A 80 10.86 -18.44 -6.67
CA VAL A 80 10.23 -18.90 -5.43
C VAL A 80 10.12 -17.72 -4.47
N VAL A 81 8.93 -17.48 -3.94
CA VAL A 81 8.67 -16.43 -2.96
C VAL A 81 8.06 -17.07 -1.73
N ILE A 82 8.70 -16.87 -0.58
CA ILE A 82 8.14 -17.24 0.73
C ILE A 82 7.09 -16.19 1.10
N ASP A 83 5.90 -16.67 1.41
CA ASP A 83 4.75 -15.85 1.80
C ASP A 83 4.72 -15.65 3.31
N SER A 84 4.91 -16.73 4.07
CA SER A 84 4.98 -16.68 5.53
C SER A 84 5.75 -17.86 6.13
N ILE A 85 6.32 -17.63 7.30
CA ILE A 85 6.97 -18.65 8.14
C ILE A 85 6.24 -18.63 9.49
N VAL A 86 5.78 -19.78 9.95
CA VAL A 86 4.97 -19.91 11.18
C VAL A 86 5.49 -21.07 12.02
N SER A 87 5.68 -20.88 13.32
CA SER A 87 5.99 -21.99 14.23
C SER A 87 4.76 -22.87 14.43
N ILE A 88 4.91 -24.18 14.28
CA ILE A 88 3.86 -25.15 14.63
C ILE A 88 4.08 -25.63 16.07
N ASP A 89 5.35 -25.91 16.41
CA ASP A 89 5.77 -26.40 17.72
C ASP A 89 7.20 -25.91 18.02
N SER A 90 7.70 -26.18 19.23
CA SER A 90 9.05 -25.87 19.71
C SER A 90 10.18 -26.39 18.81
N SER A 91 9.93 -27.35 17.93
CA SER A 91 10.89 -27.96 17.01
C SER A 91 10.44 -28.00 15.54
N LYS A 92 9.25 -27.48 15.22
CA LYS A 92 8.68 -27.56 13.86
C LYS A 92 8.19 -26.22 13.36
N THR A 93 8.51 -25.93 12.10
CA THR A 93 8.16 -24.67 11.43
C THR A 93 7.47 -24.94 10.10
N ARG A 94 6.36 -24.25 9.84
CA ARG A 94 5.66 -24.24 8.55
C ARG A 94 6.16 -23.08 7.71
N VAL A 95 6.48 -23.34 6.45
CA VAL A 95 6.80 -22.31 5.46
C VAL A 95 5.75 -22.37 4.35
N LEU A 96 5.05 -21.27 4.13
CA LEU A 96 4.15 -21.08 3.00
C LEU A 96 4.92 -20.36 1.90
N PHE A 97 4.84 -20.86 0.68
CA PHE A 97 5.48 -20.25 -0.47
C PHE A 97 4.65 -20.42 -1.73
N TYR A 98 4.96 -19.63 -2.74
CA TYR A 98 4.42 -19.77 -4.09
C TYR A 98 5.52 -19.57 -5.13
N VAL A 99 5.24 -19.96 -6.37
CA VAL A 99 6.19 -19.88 -7.48
C VAL A 99 5.64 -18.95 -8.55
N ASN A 100 6.41 -17.92 -8.89
CA ASN A 100 6.13 -17.01 -10.00
C ASN A 100 6.84 -17.49 -11.26
N GLU A 101 6.14 -17.53 -12.38
CA GLU A 101 6.69 -17.80 -13.70
C GLU A 101 6.58 -16.55 -14.59
N LYS A 102 7.70 -16.15 -15.19
CA LYS A 102 7.76 -15.13 -16.26
C LYS A 102 7.51 -15.80 -17.60
N THR A 103 6.47 -15.32 -18.27
CA THR A 103 6.12 -15.74 -19.63
C THR A 103 6.99 -15.02 -20.66
N ALA A 104 7.04 -15.55 -21.89
CA ALA A 104 7.81 -14.97 -22.99
C ALA A 104 7.40 -13.53 -23.37
N THR A 105 6.18 -13.12 -22.98
CA THR A 105 5.66 -11.75 -23.18
C THR A 105 6.12 -10.76 -22.10
N GLY A 106 6.93 -11.21 -21.13
CA GLY A 106 7.37 -10.41 -19.99
C GLY A 106 6.36 -10.33 -18.84
N SER A 107 5.18 -10.93 -18.99
CA SER A 107 4.15 -10.98 -17.94
C SER A 107 4.48 -12.06 -16.90
N SER A 108 4.25 -11.78 -15.62
CA SER A 108 4.42 -12.74 -14.53
C SER A 108 3.07 -13.37 -14.14
N ARG A 109 3.05 -14.70 -14.00
CA ARG A 109 1.91 -15.46 -13.46
C ARG A 109 2.35 -16.35 -12.30
N ARG A 110 1.43 -16.72 -11.41
CA ARG A 110 1.69 -17.73 -10.38
C ARG A 110 1.43 -19.12 -10.94
N VAL A 111 2.30 -20.06 -10.63
CA VAL A 111 2.12 -21.49 -10.96
C VAL A 111 1.04 -22.07 -10.03
N ALA A 112 0.22 -22.98 -10.56
CA ALA A 112 -0.80 -23.65 -9.76
C ALA A 112 -0.17 -24.51 -8.66
N ASN A 113 -0.75 -24.46 -7.45
CA ASN A 113 -0.24 -25.19 -6.28
C ASN A 113 -0.16 -26.71 -6.51
N GLN A 114 -1.14 -27.27 -7.23
CA GLN A 114 -1.20 -28.70 -7.54
C GLN A 114 -0.05 -29.13 -8.44
N ASP A 115 0.34 -28.30 -9.41
CA ASP A 115 1.46 -28.58 -10.31
C ASP A 115 2.79 -28.55 -9.55
N VAL A 116 2.95 -27.57 -8.65
CA VAL A 116 4.14 -27.44 -7.81
C VAL A 116 4.28 -28.65 -6.89
N VAL A 117 3.22 -29.04 -6.18
CA VAL A 117 3.25 -30.21 -5.29
C VAL A 117 3.49 -31.49 -6.07
N SER A 118 2.81 -31.68 -7.21
CA SER A 118 2.98 -32.88 -8.05
C SER A 118 4.42 -33.01 -8.56
N PHE A 119 5.06 -31.89 -8.91
CA PHE A 119 6.47 -31.89 -9.32
C PHE A 119 7.41 -32.18 -8.15
N LEU A 120 7.19 -31.56 -6.99
CA LEU A 120 8.03 -31.74 -5.80
C LEU A 120 7.89 -33.12 -5.15
N MET A 121 6.76 -33.80 -5.36
CA MET A 121 6.54 -35.19 -4.92
C MET A 121 7.20 -36.24 -5.82
N GLN A 122 7.84 -35.85 -6.92
CA GLN A 122 8.64 -36.78 -7.72
C GLN A 122 9.81 -37.34 -6.88
N PRO A 123 10.20 -38.61 -7.05
CA PRO A 123 11.13 -39.29 -6.15
C PRO A 123 12.47 -38.56 -5.93
N GLY A 124 13.03 -37.92 -6.98
CA GLY A 124 14.30 -37.21 -6.88
C GLY A 124 14.19 -35.91 -6.05
N GLN A 125 13.12 -35.16 -6.26
CA GLN A 125 12.81 -33.91 -5.58
C GLN A 125 12.43 -34.18 -4.12
N GLN A 126 11.65 -35.22 -3.86
CA GLN A 126 11.26 -35.64 -2.52
C GLN A 126 12.49 -36.02 -1.65
N GLN A 127 13.47 -36.71 -2.24
CA GLN A 127 14.73 -37.01 -1.54
C GLN A 127 15.51 -35.73 -1.18
N GLN A 128 15.57 -34.75 -2.09
CA GLN A 128 16.23 -33.47 -1.84
C GLN A 128 15.49 -32.64 -0.77
N LEU A 129 14.15 -32.64 -0.76
CA LEU A 129 13.35 -32.00 0.28
C LEU A 129 13.55 -32.65 1.65
N THR A 130 13.61 -33.98 1.69
CA THR A 130 13.86 -34.72 2.93
C THR A 130 15.25 -34.38 3.49
N ALA A 131 16.26 -34.20 2.63
CA ALA A 131 17.59 -33.76 3.03
C ALA A 131 17.63 -32.32 3.59
N LEU A 132 16.68 -31.47 3.18
CA LEU A 132 16.49 -30.13 3.76
C LEU A 132 15.74 -30.15 5.11
N GLY A 133 15.29 -31.33 5.56
CA GLY A 133 14.52 -31.50 6.80
C GLY A 133 13.03 -31.24 6.64
N VAL A 134 12.50 -31.30 5.40
CA VAL A 134 11.06 -31.19 5.14
C VAL A 134 10.38 -32.50 5.52
N SER A 135 9.47 -32.45 6.48
CA SER A 135 8.71 -33.60 6.98
C SER A 135 7.33 -33.75 6.33
N ASP A 136 6.76 -32.67 5.80
CA ASP A 136 5.45 -32.67 5.14
C ASP A 136 5.43 -31.61 4.02
N LEU A 137 4.75 -31.91 2.92
CA LEU A 137 4.57 -31.05 1.76
C LEU A 137 3.14 -31.24 1.26
N ASN A 138 2.35 -30.17 1.20
CA ASN A 138 1.02 -30.24 0.63
C ASN A 138 0.54 -28.87 0.13
N VAL A 139 -0.56 -28.90 -0.61
CA VAL A 139 -1.26 -27.69 -1.03
C VAL A 139 -1.77 -26.95 0.20
N TYR A 140 -1.65 -25.62 0.20
CA TYR A 140 -2.31 -24.81 1.22
C TYR A 140 -3.82 -24.82 1.00
N GLN A 141 -4.51 -25.71 1.71
CA GLN A 141 -5.96 -25.73 1.74
C GLN A 141 -6.46 -24.62 2.65
N VAL A 142 -7.33 -23.79 2.11
CA VAL A 142 -8.16 -22.93 2.93
C VAL A 142 -9.38 -23.72 3.35
N LEU A 143 -9.87 -23.43 4.55
CA LEU A 143 -11.16 -23.90 5.05
C LEU A 143 -12.24 -23.71 3.97
N ASP A 144 -12.69 -24.82 3.41
CA ASP A 144 -13.81 -24.93 2.49
C ASP A 144 -15.12 -24.72 3.25
N ASP A 145 -16.14 -24.23 2.55
CA ASP A 145 -17.42 -23.90 3.17
C ASP A 145 -18.11 -25.13 3.79
N GLU A 146 -17.86 -26.33 3.26
CA GLU A 146 -18.34 -27.59 3.82
C GLU A 146 -17.65 -27.93 5.15
N SER A 147 -16.31 -27.86 5.23
CA SER A 147 -15.58 -28.04 6.49
C SER A 147 -15.94 -26.98 7.53
N VAL A 148 -16.16 -25.73 7.12
CA VAL A 148 -16.64 -24.67 8.01
C VAL A 148 -18.04 -25.00 8.53
N SER A 149 -18.95 -25.43 7.66
CA SER A 149 -20.31 -25.80 8.05
C SER A 149 -20.31 -26.97 9.03
N SER A 150 -19.53 -28.02 8.75
CA SER A 150 -19.33 -29.17 9.63
C SER A 150 -18.78 -28.78 11.01
N TYR A 151 -17.81 -27.86 11.05
CA TYR A 151 -17.28 -27.32 12.30
C TYR A 151 -18.34 -26.56 13.12
N LEU A 152 -19.21 -25.79 12.47
CA LEU A 152 -20.22 -24.96 13.14
C LEU A 152 -21.42 -25.78 13.65
N GLU A 153 -21.71 -26.93 13.05
CA GLU A 153 -22.84 -27.80 13.42
C GLU A 153 -22.71 -28.41 14.82
N SER A 154 -21.49 -28.78 15.22
CA SER A 154 -21.24 -29.46 16.49
C SER A 154 -20.45 -28.58 17.47
N ALA A 155 -20.87 -28.56 18.73
CA ALA A 155 -20.15 -27.83 19.76
C ALA A 155 -18.84 -28.55 20.11
N PRO A 156 -17.70 -27.82 20.17
CA PRO A 156 -16.44 -28.40 20.58
C PRO A 156 -16.49 -28.98 22.01
N PRO A 157 -15.65 -29.99 22.33
CA PRO A 157 -15.60 -30.59 23.67
C PRO A 157 -15.37 -29.53 24.76
N GLY A 158 -16.15 -29.62 25.86
CA GLY A 158 -16.03 -28.71 27.01
C GLY A 158 -16.77 -27.37 26.86
N VAL A 159 -17.50 -27.16 25.77
CA VAL A 159 -18.33 -25.95 25.54
C VAL A 159 -19.81 -26.32 25.56
N ASP A 160 -20.62 -25.55 26.27
CA ASP A 160 -22.08 -25.71 26.25
C ASP A 160 -22.62 -25.52 24.82
N PRO A 161 -23.38 -26.48 24.26
CA PRO A 161 -24.00 -26.35 22.95
C PRO A 161 -24.88 -25.11 22.79
N ILE A 162 -25.50 -24.63 23.86
CA ILE A 162 -26.31 -23.41 23.82
C ILE A 162 -25.43 -22.18 23.64
N LEU A 163 -24.32 -22.10 24.40
CA LEU A 163 -23.33 -21.04 24.27
C LEU A 163 -22.70 -21.04 22.86
N TRP A 164 -22.36 -22.22 22.33
CA TRP A 164 -21.80 -22.37 20.99
C TRP A 164 -22.76 -21.84 19.91
N LYS A 165 -24.02 -22.29 19.89
CA LYS A 165 -25.02 -21.81 18.91
C LYS A 165 -25.27 -20.32 19.01
N THR A 166 -25.26 -19.78 20.23
CA THR A 166 -25.38 -18.33 20.46
C THR A 166 -24.21 -17.58 19.86
N ALA A 167 -22.97 -18.04 20.06
CA ALA A 167 -21.78 -17.43 19.48
C ALA A 167 -21.71 -17.57 17.95
N VAL A 168 -22.21 -18.67 17.38
CA VAL A 168 -22.32 -18.80 15.92
C VAL A 168 -23.31 -17.77 15.36
N ARG A 169 -24.46 -17.58 16.02
CA ARG A 169 -25.48 -16.59 15.61
C ARG A 169 -25.01 -15.15 15.78
N ASP A 170 -24.32 -14.87 16.87
CA ASP A 170 -23.90 -13.52 17.26
C ASP A 170 -22.51 -13.17 16.68
N ASN A 171 -22.06 -13.88 15.64
CA ASN A 171 -20.81 -13.61 14.93
C ASN A 171 -20.89 -12.26 14.19
N PRO A 172 -19.96 -11.31 14.44
CA PRO A 172 -20.01 -9.97 13.86
C PRO A 172 -19.84 -9.92 12.33
N ASP A 173 -19.13 -10.89 11.73
CA ASP A 173 -18.99 -11.02 10.28
C ASP A 173 -18.82 -12.51 9.94
N PRO A 174 -19.91 -13.23 9.62
CA PRO A 174 -19.87 -14.66 9.34
C PRO A 174 -19.01 -15.06 8.14
N ASP A 175 -18.75 -14.14 7.21
CA ASP A 175 -17.91 -14.42 6.05
C ASP A 175 -16.43 -14.38 6.44
N LYS A 176 -16.05 -13.40 7.27
CA LYS A 176 -14.65 -13.19 7.66
C LYS A 176 -14.23 -13.86 8.95
N PHE A 177 -15.14 -14.11 9.88
CA PHE A 177 -14.81 -14.63 11.20
C PHE A 177 -15.38 -16.02 11.45
N ILE A 178 -14.66 -16.81 12.23
CA ILE A 178 -15.07 -18.10 12.74
C ILE A 178 -15.01 -18.09 14.28
N PRO A 179 -16.04 -18.58 14.99
CA PRO A 179 -15.99 -18.73 16.44
C PRO A 179 -14.95 -19.79 16.82
N ILE A 180 -14.20 -19.55 17.87
CA ILE A 180 -13.21 -20.47 18.44
C ILE A 180 -13.40 -20.50 19.95
N PRO A 181 -13.48 -21.69 20.56
CA PRO A 181 -13.59 -21.80 22.00
C PRO A 181 -12.25 -21.53 22.69
N ILE A 182 -12.29 -20.75 23.77
CA ILE A 182 -11.21 -20.61 24.72
C ILE A 182 -11.62 -21.28 26.01
N VAL A 183 -10.85 -22.30 26.40
CA VAL A 183 -11.10 -23.11 27.58
C VAL A 183 -9.96 -22.90 28.57
N GLY A 184 -10.27 -22.46 29.80
CA GLY A 184 -9.26 -22.32 30.84
C GLY A 184 -8.42 -21.03 30.74
N PHE A 185 -7.66 -20.78 31.81
CA PHE A 185 -6.66 -19.69 31.81
C PHE A 185 -5.52 -19.93 30.83
N GLU A 186 -5.20 -21.19 30.53
CA GLU A 186 -4.16 -21.52 29.56
C GLU A 186 -4.58 -21.10 28.15
N GLY A 187 -5.84 -21.30 27.76
CA GLY A 187 -6.37 -20.81 26.49
C GLY A 187 -6.33 -19.28 26.39
N ILE A 188 -6.68 -18.57 27.47
CA ILE A 188 -6.58 -17.10 27.51
C ILE A 188 -5.12 -16.65 27.38
N LYS A 189 -4.20 -17.29 28.12
CA LYS A 189 -2.77 -16.98 28.06
C LYS A 189 -2.18 -17.21 26.68
N GLN A 190 -2.54 -18.32 26.01
CA GLN A 190 -2.15 -18.58 24.62
C GLN A 190 -2.70 -17.50 23.69
N ARG A 191 -3.96 -17.10 23.88
CA ARG A 191 -4.58 -16.03 23.09
C ARG A 191 -3.84 -14.69 23.22
N VAL A 192 -3.47 -14.30 24.46
CA VAL A 192 -2.71 -13.07 24.72
C VAL A 192 -1.35 -13.12 24.01
N LYS A 193 -0.64 -14.26 24.07
CA LYS A 193 0.62 -14.42 23.34
C LYS A 193 0.46 -14.26 21.82
N LEU A 194 -0.56 -14.88 21.23
CA LEU A 194 -0.84 -14.74 19.80
C LEU A 194 -1.18 -13.29 19.43
N GLN A 195 -1.90 -12.56 20.29
CA GLN A 195 -2.19 -11.14 20.07
C GLN A 195 -0.94 -10.27 20.15
N GLU A 196 -0.02 -10.55 21.08
CA GLU A 196 1.27 -9.86 21.15
C GLU A 196 2.13 -10.11 19.90
N GLU A 197 2.15 -11.35 19.39
CA GLU A 197 2.86 -11.70 18.16
C GLU A 197 2.27 -10.99 16.93
N GLU A 198 0.95 -11.03 16.77
CA GLU A 198 0.25 -10.30 15.70
C GLU A 198 0.48 -8.78 15.78
N SER A 199 0.44 -8.20 16.98
CA SER A 199 0.72 -6.78 17.18
C SER A 199 2.14 -6.41 16.76
N LYS A 200 3.13 -7.28 17.01
CA LYS A 200 4.51 -7.08 16.54
C LYS A 200 4.59 -7.11 15.01
N LEU A 201 3.92 -8.07 14.37
CA LEU A 201 3.88 -8.17 12.90
C LEU A 201 3.23 -6.93 12.27
N GLN A 202 2.08 -6.49 12.79
CA GLN A 202 1.39 -5.28 12.33
C GLN A 202 2.25 -4.04 12.50
N THR A 203 2.93 -3.89 13.64
CA THR A 203 3.85 -2.77 13.88
C THR A 203 5.04 -2.78 12.90
N ALA A 204 5.63 -3.94 12.65
CA ALA A 204 6.71 -4.09 11.67
C ALA A 204 6.25 -3.73 10.25
N PHE A 205 5.04 -4.17 9.86
CA PHE A 205 4.44 -3.80 8.58
C PHE A 205 4.21 -2.30 8.45
N LEU A 206 3.66 -1.64 9.47
CA LEU A 206 3.47 -0.19 9.49
C LEU A 206 4.80 0.57 9.38
N ASN A 207 5.86 0.10 10.05
CA ASN A 207 7.19 0.70 9.96
C ASN A 207 7.78 0.57 8.54
N ASN A 208 7.61 -0.58 7.89
CA ASN A 208 8.02 -0.78 6.50
C ASN A 208 7.27 0.14 5.54
N LEU A 209 5.95 0.29 5.72
CA LEU A 209 5.14 1.24 4.95
C LEU A 209 5.60 2.68 5.16
N ALA A 210 5.82 3.10 6.40
CA ALA A 210 6.30 4.43 6.72
C ALA A 210 7.66 4.72 6.06
N THR A 211 8.59 3.76 6.09
CA THR A 211 9.88 3.86 5.42
C THR A 211 9.73 4.00 3.91
N ARG A 212 8.82 3.23 3.30
CA ARG A 212 8.55 3.31 1.85
C ARG A 212 7.91 4.64 1.46
N ILE A 213 6.99 5.17 2.26
CA ILE A 213 6.39 6.49 2.05
C ILE A 213 7.47 7.58 2.15
N ALA A 214 8.35 7.52 3.14
CA ALA A 214 9.45 8.46 3.28
C ALA A 214 10.40 8.42 2.07
N GLY A 215 10.74 7.22 1.58
CA GLY A 215 11.53 7.05 0.37
C GLY A 215 10.86 7.64 -0.88
N LEU A 216 9.56 7.38 -1.07
CA LEU A 216 8.79 7.95 -2.18
C LEU A 216 8.73 9.49 -2.11
N LYS A 217 8.59 10.05 -0.91
CA LYS A 217 8.59 11.49 -0.71
C LYS A 217 9.94 12.12 -1.09
N ALA A 218 11.05 11.50 -0.66
CA ALA A 218 12.39 11.96 -1.02
C ALA A 218 12.64 11.92 -2.54
N GLU A 219 12.21 10.85 -3.21
CA GLU A 219 12.28 10.76 -4.68
C GLU A 219 11.38 11.79 -5.38
N HIS A 220 10.19 12.05 -4.84
CA HIS A 220 9.31 13.10 -5.35
C HIS A 220 9.99 14.48 -5.27
N ASP A 221 10.56 14.84 -4.12
CA ASP A 221 11.23 16.13 -3.93
C ASP A 221 12.43 16.30 -4.90
N LYS A 222 13.21 15.23 -5.10
CA LYS A 222 14.30 15.19 -6.09
C LYS A 222 13.78 15.37 -7.52
N SER A 223 12.67 14.73 -7.86
CA SER A 223 12.02 14.86 -9.17
C SER A 223 11.54 16.30 -9.40
N VAL A 224 10.91 16.93 -8.41
CA VAL A 224 10.46 18.33 -8.46
C VAL A 224 11.65 19.28 -8.70
N ALA A 225 12.76 19.10 -7.98
CA ALA A 225 13.98 19.88 -8.21
C ALA A 225 14.53 19.69 -9.63
N THR A 226 14.54 18.45 -10.13
CA THR A 226 14.99 18.13 -11.48
C THR A 226 14.10 18.78 -12.55
N ILE A 227 12.78 18.75 -12.36
CA ILE A 227 11.81 19.43 -13.23
C ILE A 227 12.06 20.94 -13.25
N ALA A 228 12.36 21.55 -12.11
CA ALA A 228 12.67 22.98 -12.04
C ALA A 228 13.94 23.33 -12.85
N LEU A 229 14.99 22.51 -12.75
CA LEU A 229 16.21 22.65 -13.56
C LEU A 229 15.92 22.52 -15.06
N TYR A 230 15.11 21.52 -15.46
CA TYR A 230 14.73 21.36 -16.87
C TYR A 230 13.91 22.55 -17.39
N LYS A 231 13.00 23.11 -16.59
CA LYS A 231 12.28 24.34 -16.97
C LYS A 231 13.24 25.51 -17.20
N GLN A 232 14.24 25.70 -16.33
CA GLN A 232 15.26 26.73 -16.51
C GLN A 232 16.10 26.50 -17.78
N ASN A 233 16.50 25.26 -18.04
CA ASN A 233 17.25 24.89 -19.23
C ASN A 233 16.45 25.12 -20.51
N ILE A 234 15.16 24.77 -20.54
CA ILE A 234 14.27 25.05 -21.67
C ILE A 234 14.19 26.55 -21.93
N LEU A 235 14.02 27.38 -20.88
CA LEU A 235 14.01 28.83 -21.04
C LEU A 235 15.34 29.37 -21.60
N SER A 236 16.48 28.86 -21.13
CA SER A 236 17.79 29.23 -21.65
C SER A 236 17.98 28.81 -23.11
N LEU A 237 17.60 27.58 -23.46
CA LEU A 237 17.67 27.04 -24.82
C LEU A 237 16.76 27.81 -25.77
N ASN A 238 15.53 28.14 -25.36
CA ASN A 238 14.62 28.94 -26.17
C ASN A 238 15.19 30.33 -26.46
N ASN A 239 15.81 30.98 -25.46
CA ASN A 239 16.50 32.26 -25.67
C ASN A 239 17.69 32.14 -26.62
N ARG A 240 18.48 31.06 -26.53
CA ARG A 240 19.60 30.80 -27.44
C ARG A 240 19.11 30.51 -28.86
N LEU A 241 18.07 29.69 -29.00
CA LEU A 241 17.43 29.38 -30.27
C LEU A 241 16.91 30.65 -30.94
N LEU A 242 16.21 31.50 -30.18
CA LEU A 242 15.72 32.78 -30.69
C LEU A 242 16.87 33.66 -31.22
N LYS A 243 18.00 33.75 -30.49
CA LYS A 243 19.19 34.49 -30.97
C LYS A 243 19.75 33.92 -32.28
N VAL A 244 19.82 32.60 -32.41
CA VAL A 244 20.29 31.93 -33.63
C VAL A 244 19.34 32.22 -34.79
N ILE A 245 18.03 32.09 -34.59
CA ILE A 245 17.01 32.39 -35.60
C ILE A 245 17.12 33.84 -36.05
N VAL A 246 17.22 34.79 -35.11
CA VAL A 246 17.37 36.22 -35.43
C VAL A 246 18.63 36.45 -36.26
N GLN A 247 19.77 35.88 -35.87
CA GLN A 247 21.01 36.03 -36.62
C GLN A 247 20.92 35.43 -38.03
N GLN A 248 20.25 34.29 -38.17
CA GLN A 248 20.02 33.63 -39.45
C GLN A 248 19.14 34.47 -40.37
N GLU A 249 18.02 35.01 -39.88
CA GLU A 249 17.14 35.89 -40.65
C GLU A 249 17.84 37.19 -41.06
N ILE A 250 18.63 37.80 -40.16
CA ILE A 250 19.45 38.98 -40.51
C ILE A 250 20.43 38.63 -41.63
N THR A 251 21.13 37.50 -41.53
CA THR A 251 22.13 37.10 -42.52
C THR A 251 21.48 36.77 -43.87
N ARG A 252 20.32 36.12 -43.86
CA ARG A 252 19.56 35.74 -45.05
C ARG A 252 18.95 36.94 -45.78
N ASN A 253 18.41 37.90 -45.05
CA ASN A 253 17.71 39.06 -45.62
C ASN A 253 18.63 40.30 -45.74
N ASN A 254 19.94 40.14 -45.53
CA ASN A 254 20.89 41.24 -45.63
C ASN A 254 20.92 41.81 -47.06
N GLY A 255 20.63 43.11 -47.19
CA GLY A 255 20.59 43.81 -48.49
C GLY A 255 19.27 43.67 -49.27
N LEU A 256 18.26 42.98 -48.71
CA LEU A 256 16.90 42.97 -49.25
C LEU A 256 16.07 44.10 -48.63
N ALA A 257 15.04 44.56 -49.35
CA ALA A 257 14.06 45.49 -48.79
C ALA A 257 13.19 44.78 -47.73
N LEU A 258 12.72 45.54 -46.75
CA LEU A 258 11.84 45.03 -45.69
C LEU A 258 10.56 44.44 -46.28
N ASN A 259 10.21 43.23 -45.84
CA ASN A 259 8.95 42.61 -46.22
C ASN A 259 7.79 43.24 -45.44
N PRO A 260 6.55 43.27 -46.00
CA PRO A 260 5.38 43.80 -45.30
C PRO A 260 5.12 43.13 -43.94
N THR A 261 5.44 41.84 -43.81
CA THR A 261 5.34 41.09 -42.56
C THR A 261 6.38 41.52 -41.52
N GLU A 262 7.59 41.89 -41.95
CA GLU A 262 8.64 42.39 -41.05
C GLU A 262 8.27 43.79 -40.53
N GLU A 263 7.66 44.64 -41.37
CA GLU A 263 7.20 45.96 -40.95
C GLU A 263 6.08 45.87 -39.89
N LEU A 264 5.19 44.87 -40.00
CA LEU A 264 4.19 44.58 -38.96
C LEU A 264 4.83 44.15 -37.64
N ILE A 265 5.84 43.27 -37.69
CA ILE A 265 6.57 42.81 -36.50
C ILE A 265 7.33 43.98 -35.86
N LYS A 266 7.98 44.81 -36.66
CA LYS A 266 8.69 46.02 -36.23
C LYS A 266 7.73 47.00 -35.55
N SER A 267 6.59 47.31 -36.15
CA SER A 267 5.55 48.14 -35.53
C SER A 267 5.09 47.56 -34.18
N GLY A 268 4.92 46.23 -34.10
CA GLY A 268 4.63 45.54 -32.85
C GLY A 268 5.71 45.74 -31.78
N PHE A 269 6.99 45.57 -32.14
CA PHE A 269 8.10 45.81 -31.22
C PHE A 269 8.23 47.28 -30.80
N GLU A 270 8.00 48.22 -31.70
CA GLU A 270 7.98 49.65 -31.39
C GLU A 270 6.85 49.99 -30.41
N ASN A 271 5.66 49.42 -30.57
CA ASN A 271 4.56 49.58 -29.64
C ASN A 271 4.88 49.01 -28.24
N ILE A 272 5.49 47.82 -28.18
CA ILE A 272 5.91 47.20 -26.91
C ILE A 272 7.01 48.04 -26.25
N SER A 273 8.02 48.44 -27.02
CA SER A 273 9.13 49.27 -26.55
C SER A 273 8.63 50.62 -26.04
N ALA A 274 7.73 51.27 -26.78
CA ALA A 274 7.07 52.49 -26.37
C ALA A 274 6.27 52.27 -25.08
N THR A 275 5.53 51.17 -24.93
CA THR A 275 4.78 50.89 -23.70
C THR A 275 5.69 50.71 -22.48
N ILE A 276 6.82 50.04 -22.65
CA ILE A 276 7.81 49.81 -21.58
C ILE A 276 8.57 51.09 -21.22
N ASN A 277 8.94 51.87 -22.23
CA ASN A 277 9.78 53.08 -22.08
C ASN A 277 8.97 54.36 -21.85
N ASN A 278 7.67 54.38 -22.18
CA ASN A 278 6.82 55.54 -21.98
C ASN A 278 6.67 55.84 -20.48
N SER A 279 7.00 57.07 -20.12
CA SER A 279 6.88 57.61 -18.76
C SER A 279 5.43 57.73 -18.25
N SER A 280 4.42 57.41 -19.07
CA SER A 280 3.00 57.46 -18.66
C SER A 280 2.63 56.31 -17.71
N TYR A 281 3.21 55.11 -17.87
CA TYR A 281 2.95 53.96 -16.98
C TYR A 281 4.03 53.74 -15.90
N ASN A 282 5.20 54.36 -16.02
CA ASN A 282 6.24 54.43 -14.98
C ASN A 282 6.55 53.07 -14.28
N PHE A 283 6.49 51.94 -14.99
CA PHE A 283 6.68 50.60 -14.41
C PHE A 283 7.96 50.51 -13.56
N LYS A 284 9.05 51.09 -14.05
CA LYS A 284 10.34 51.14 -13.33
C LYS A 284 10.26 51.93 -12.01
N SER A 285 9.53 53.04 -11.99
CA SER A 285 9.29 53.84 -10.78
C SER A 285 8.41 53.08 -9.79
N LYS A 286 7.32 52.47 -10.28
CA LYS A 286 6.38 51.69 -9.46
C LYS A 286 7.03 50.44 -8.85
N ILE A 287 7.90 49.75 -9.59
CA ILE A 287 8.70 48.63 -9.07
C ILE A 287 9.65 49.12 -7.97
N ARG A 288 10.34 50.25 -8.17
CA ARG A 288 11.24 50.82 -7.14
C ARG A 288 10.47 51.25 -5.89
N GLU A 289 9.31 51.86 -6.05
CA GLU A 289 8.42 52.24 -4.96
C GLU A 289 7.95 50.99 -4.16
N MET A 290 7.53 49.94 -4.87
CA MET A 290 7.12 48.67 -4.25
C MET A 290 8.28 48.02 -3.49
N LEU A 291 9.48 47.97 -4.07
CA LEU A 291 10.68 47.47 -3.40
C LEU A 291 11.05 48.30 -2.17
N SER A 292 10.89 49.61 -2.23
CA SER A 292 11.11 50.51 -1.08
C SER A 292 10.09 50.22 0.03
N LYS A 293 8.81 50.08 -0.30
CA LYS A 293 7.75 49.72 0.65
C LYS A 293 8.03 48.37 1.33
N ILE A 294 8.41 47.35 0.56
CA ILE A 294 8.76 46.03 1.10
C ILE A 294 9.92 46.12 2.09
N LYS A 295 10.98 46.87 1.75
CA LYS A 295 12.13 47.06 2.65
C LYS A 295 11.73 47.75 3.95
N LEU A 296 10.99 48.86 3.87
CA LEU A 296 10.53 49.63 5.03
C LEU A 296 9.57 48.81 5.93
N GLN A 297 8.73 47.98 5.31
CA GLN A 297 7.81 47.10 6.02
C GLN A 297 8.53 45.92 6.69
N SER A 298 9.55 45.34 6.04
CA SER A 298 10.37 44.28 6.63
C SER A 298 11.13 44.73 7.89
N SER A 299 11.65 45.98 7.90
CA SER A 299 12.29 46.56 9.08
C SER A 299 11.30 46.90 10.20
N SER A 300 10.03 47.15 9.85
CA SER A 300 8.98 47.39 10.84
C SER A 300 8.52 46.10 11.52
N PHE A 301 8.43 44.99 10.76
CA PHE A 301 8.03 43.68 11.27
C PHE A 301 9.05 43.02 12.21
N SER A 302 10.35 43.36 12.13
CA SER A 302 11.35 42.81 13.06
C SER A 302 11.27 43.40 14.48
N SER A 303 10.46 44.45 14.68
CA SER A 303 10.35 45.18 15.96
C SER A 303 9.11 44.81 16.77
N THR A 304 8.14 44.10 16.17
CA THR A 304 6.98 43.57 16.87
C THR A 304 7.34 42.25 17.52
N GLN A 305 7.74 42.29 18.79
CA GLN A 305 7.75 41.10 19.65
C GLN A 305 6.32 40.51 19.70
N ASP A 306 6.17 39.27 19.25
CA ASP A 306 4.91 38.55 19.18
C ASP A 306 4.26 38.47 20.56
N ARG A 307 3.18 39.23 20.75
CA ARG A 307 2.40 39.29 22.00
C ARG A 307 1.26 38.28 22.03
N TYR A 308 1.17 37.41 21.02
CA TYR A 308 0.08 36.45 20.85
C TYR A 308 0.65 35.04 20.63
N VAL A 309 0.44 34.15 21.60
CA VAL A 309 0.65 32.73 21.44
C VAL A 309 -0.65 32.16 20.89
N VAL A 310 -0.62 31.65 19.66
CA VAL A 310 -1.78 31.00 19.05
C VAL A 310 -1.99 29.65 19.74
N ASP A 311 -3.22 29.36 20.13
CA ASP A 311 -3.61 28.09 20.72
C ASP A 311 -3.42 26.93 19.73
N SER A 312 -2.75 25.87 20.17
CA SER A 312 -2.36 24.73 19.32
C SER A 312 -3.57 23.93 18.85
N THR A 313 -4.65 23.87 19.63
CA THR A 313 -5.84 23.11 19.27
C THR A 313 -6.63 23.82 18.17
N SER A 314 -6.80 25.13 18.31
CA SER A 314 -7.41 25.99 17.30
C SER A 314 -6.66 25.92 15.96
N LEU A 315 -5.32 25.80 15.98
CA LEU A 315 -4.51 25.63 14.77
C LEU A 315 -4.75 24.29 14.06
N GLU A 316 -4.94 23.21 14.81
CA GLU A 316 -5.22 21.90 14.22
C GLU A 316 -6.62 21.88 13.58
N GLU A 317 -7.62 22.49 14.23
CA GLU A 317 -8.94 22.68 13.64
C GLU A 317 -8.86 23.49 12.33
N ILE A 318 -8.17 24.62 12.33
CA ILE A 318 -7.93 25.42 11.12
C ILE A 318 -7.25 24.58 10.04
N ARG A 319 -6.25 23.77 10.40
CA ARG A 319 -5.56 22.87 9.47
C ARG A 319 -6.51 21.86 8.85
N THR A 320 -7.38 21.24 9.64
CA THR A 320 -8.34 20.26 9.13
C THR A 320 -9.34 20.89 8.16
N ILE A 321 -9.89 22.06 8.50
CA ILE A 321 -10.80 22.81 7.64
C ILE A 321 -10.10 23.20 6.32
N LEU A 322 -8.90 23.78 6.39
CA LEU A 322 -8.15 24.15 5.19
C LEU A 322 -7.81 22.94 4.32
N THR A 323 -7.55 21.78 4.91
CA THR A 323 -7.31 20.54 4.16
C THR A 323 -8.57 20.06 3.45
N MET A 324 -9.72 20.16 4.12
CA MET A 324 -11.02 19.83 3.54
C MET A 324 -11.37 20.77 2.37
N GLU A 325 -11.22 22.08 2.58
CA GLU A 325 -11.44 23.09 1.54
C GLU A 325 -10.50 22.89 0.35
N HIS A 326 -9.22 22.61 0.60
CA HIS A 326 -8.26 22.31 -0.46
C HIS A 326 -8.71 21.12 -1.33
N LYS A 327 -9.17 20.04 -0.70
CA LYS A 327 -9.68 18.85 -1.39
C LYS A 327 -10.95 19.16 -2.17
N ALA A 328 -11.88 19.96 -1.61
CA ALA A 328 -13.08 20.39 -2.31
C ALA A 328 -12.73 21.20 -3.57
N ILE A 329 -11.81 22.16 -3.46
CA ILE A 329 -11.31 22.94 -4.60
C ILE A 329 -10.65 22.04 -5.65
N GLU A 330 -9.86 21.06 -5.25
CA GLU A 330 -9.22 20.12 -6.18
C GLU A 330 -10.26 19.32 -6.98
N THR A 331 -11.34 18.84 -6.33
CA THR A 331 -12.43 18.14 -7.02
C THR A 331 -13.20 19.04 -7.99
N LEU A 332 -13.48 20.29 -7.59
CA LEU A 332 -14.11 21.29 -8.45
C LEU A 332 -13.22 21.59 -9.67
N LEU A 333 -11.92 21.79 -9.46
CA LEU A 333 -10.95 22.01 -10.53
C LEU A 333 -10.92 20.81 -11.50
N GLY A 334 -10.94 19.58 -10.98
CA GLY A 334 -11.04 18.36 -11.78
C GLY A 334 -12.29 18.35 -12.67
N THR A 335 -13.43 18.73 -12.10
CA THR A 335 -14.71 18.76 -12.82
C THR A 335 -14.72 19.86 -13.88
N VAL A 336 -14.23 21.06 -13.57
CA VAL A 336 -14.09 22.17 -14.53
C VAL A 336 -13.17 21.79 -15.68
N ASN A 337 -12.03 21.15 -15.39
CA ASN A 337 -11.12 20.68 -16.43
C ASN A 337 -11.75 19.61 -17.33
N GLN A 338 -12.58 18.73 -16.76
CA GLN A 338 -13.35 17.78 -17.54
C GLN A 338 -14.37 18.48 -18.45
N TYR A 339 -15.12 19.46 -17.93
CA TYR A 339 -16.04 20.24 -18.75
C TYR A 339 -15.34 21.03 -19.85
N ASN A 340 -14.19 21.66 -19.57
CA ASN A 340 -13.40 22.36 -20.59
C ASN A 340 -12.98 21.42 -21.73
N LYS A 341 -12.57 20.18 -21.42
CA LYS A 341 -12.28 19.17 -22.45
C LYS A 341 -13.51 18.82 -23.29
N VAL A 342 -14.67 18.66 -22.66
CA VAL A 342 -15.94 18.40 -23.39
C VAL A 342 -16.29 19.57 -24.30
N ILE A 343 -16.16 20.81 -23.82
CA ILE A 343 -16.42 22.02 -24.61
C ILE A 343 -15.48 22.10 -25.82
N GLU A 344 -14.20 21.78 -25.66
CA GLU A 344 -13.24 21.72 -26.76
C GLU A 344 -13.65 20.70 -27.83
N VAL A 345 -14.13 19.52 -27.43
CA VAL A 345 -14.64 18.50 -28.35
C VAL A 345 -15.88 19.02 -29.08
N VAL A 346 -16.86 19.57 -28.37
CA VAL A 346 -18.09 20.12 -28.96
C VAL A 346 -17.78 21.25 -29.95
N LYS A 347 -16.85 22.16 -29.62
CA LYS A 347 -16.39 23.21 -30.54
C LYS A 347 -15.75 22.63 -31.79
N ARG A 348 -14.94 21.57 -31.65
CA ARG A 348 -14.31 20.89 -32.78
C ARG A 348 -15.37 20.27 -33.69
N ASP A 349 -16.31 19.53 -33.11
CA ASP A 349 -17.38 18.84 -33.83
C ASP A 349 -18.27 19.84 -34.58
N LEU A 350 -18.65 20.95 -33.94
CA LEU A 350 -19.40 22.05 -34.57
C LEU A 350 -18.63 22.67 -35.74
N ASN A 351 -17.33 22.93 -35.60
CA ASN A 351 -16.52 23.45 -36.71
C ASN A 351 -16.44 22.47 -37.89
N THR A 352 -16.38 21.16 -37.63
CA THR A 352 -16.45 20.13 -38.70
C THR A 352 -17.82 20.08 -39.37
N ILE A 353 -18.91 20.24 -38.63
CA ILE A 353 -20.27 20.28 -39.23
C ILE A 353 -20.44 21.53 -40.09
N MET A 354 -19.98 22.69 -39.60
CA MET A 354 -20.05 23.95 -40.34
C MET A 354 -19.22 23.93 -41.62
N SER A 355 -18.05 23.27 -41.61
CA SER A 355 -17.19 23.12 -42.80
C SER A 355 -17.64 22.04 -43.78
N GLN A 356 -18.64 21.22 -43.43
CA GLN A 356 -19.28 20.26 -44.35
C GLN A 356 -20.55 20.82 -45.02
N GLN A 357 -21.01 22.01 -44.60
CA GLN A 357 -22.18 22.69 -45.16
C GLN A 357 -21.84 23.82 -46.14
N GLU A 358 -20.56 24.17 -46.28
CA GLU A 358 -19.99 24.97 -47.40
C GLU A 358 -19.47 24.03 -48.49
#